data_AF-A0A1V5J1F8-F1
#
_entry.id   AF-A0A1V5J1F8-F1
#
_cell.length_a   1.000
_cell.length_b   1.000
_cell.length_c   1.000
_cell.angle_alpha   90.00
_cell.angle_beta   90.00
_cell.angle_gamma   90.00
#
_symmetry.space_group_name_H-M   'P 1'
#
loop_
_entity.id
_entity.type
_entity.pdbx_description
1 polymer ?
#
loop_
_entity_poly.entity_id
_entity_poly.type
_entity_poly.pdbx_seq_one_letter_code
_entity_poly.pdbx_strand_id
1 'polypeptide(L)'
;MAERYSPAQALAVLGKSATIAYERMGMVVITSIAWYFATLASATAAGVTMWALPLAVVLVAPLSVAITYFGNLAVHREDAGLRELWRGYTKFWVRAVVLGAVNLAVVIILWIDIRAIMTAQATWMRMLAGVWIYLSLFAGLLFMYAYPVMVEQDTTPWKAIRRAVILILDNPAYTLTIGFLEAILLVAGVLPTVLLLSGSKAAGYLQIIGVAAYAGFNAVFRNLAAVRLLQRYDAARASDRERLQRQLEVEKMTESIPSTTGKVEIRWLGHACFLITAGDGTRILTDPFDDTVGYDLPTVPADIVTVSHAHFDHNNVAAVQGCPEVVNAPGDKSFGGVRIRGVQTCHDTKGGALRGRNTVFVIETDDITICHAGDLGHVPSDETARNIGRVDVLLIPVGGTYTLDAKGAQEAVRKLDPRIVIPMHYRTPDLKLTELDTAERFLAGLSRVERTPGPSYTVQASSLPRELTAVVMGYRKA
;
A
#
# COMPACT_ATOMS: atom_id res chain seq x y z
N MET A 1 2.68 3.53 3.18
CA MET A 1 2.13 4.91 3.25
C MET A 1 1.52 5.25 1.91
N ALA A 2 0.27 5.72 1.86
CA ALA A 2 -0.30 6.24 0.62
C ALA A 2 0.49 7.49 0.19
N GLU A 3 0.92 7.55 -1.07
CA GLU A 3 1.74 8.63 -1.66
C GLU A 3 1.06 10.02 -1.63
N ARG A 4 1.21 10.82 -0.57
CA ARG A 4 0.50 12.13 -0.35
C ARG A 4 0.16 12.94 -1.61
N TYR A 5 -1.03 13.54 -1.64
CA TYR A 5 -1.42 14.39 -2.78
C TYR A 5 -0.46 15.58 -2.95
N SER A 6 -0.06 15.85 -4.20
CA SER A 6 0.89 16.91 -4.54
C SER A 6 0.19 18.24 -4.87
N PRO A 7 0.91 19.38 -4.76
CA PRO A 7 0.39 20.67 -5.21
C PRO A 7 -0.06 20.68 -6.69
N ALA A 8 0.63 19.94 -7.56
CA ALA A 8 0.25 19.82 -8.97
C ALA A 8 -1.14 19.16 -9.15
N GLN A 9 -1.46 18.17 -8.30
CA GLN A 9 -2.77 17.54 -8.31
C GLN A 9 -3.87 18.49 -7.81
N ALA A 10 -3.55 19.42 -6.90
CA ALA A 10 -4.49 20.47 -6.47
C ALA A 10 -4.84 21.42 -7.62
N LEU A 11 -3.85 21.84 -8.43
CA LEU A 11 -4.09 22.65 -9.63
C LEU A 11 -4.96 21.91 -10.66
N ALA A 12 -4.76 20.61 -10.83
CA ALA A 12 -5.60 19.79 -11.70
C ALA A 12 -7.06 19.67 -11.21
N VAL A 13 -7.31 19.79 -9.89
CA VAL A 13 -8.66 19.87 -9.34
C VAL A 13 -9.35 21.16 -9.76
N LEU A 14 -8.64 22.30 -9.78
CA LEU A 14 -9.21 23.58 -10.19
C LEU A 14 -9.70 23.53 -11.64
N GLY A 15 -8.86 23.04 -12.56
CA GLY A 15 -9.22 22.92 -13.98
C GLY A 15 -10.45 22.03 -14.20
N LYS A 16 -10.50 20.87 -13.54
CA LYS A 16 -11.66 19.96 -13.66
C LYS A 16 -12.92 20.53 -13.01
N SER A 17 -12.79 21.24 -11.89
CA SER A 17 -13.92 21.91 -11.24
C SER A 17 -14.49 23.00 -12.14
N ALA A 18 -13.65 23.73 -12.87
CA ALA A 18 -14.09 24.73 -13.83
C ALA A 18 -14.87 24.11 -14.99
N THR A 19 -14.41 22.98 -15.52
CA THR A 19 -15.16 22.23 -16.54
C THR A 19 -16.53 21.80 -16.03
N ILE A 20 -16.60 21.18 -14.86
CA ILE A 20 -17.88 20.71 -14.27
C ILE A 20 -18.82 21.89 -13.97
N ALA A 21 -18.28 22.99 -13.43
CA ALA A 21 -19.06 24.18 -13.14
C ALA A 21 -19.61 24.82 -14.42
N TYR A 22 -18.85 24.82 -15.51
CA TYR A 22 -19.29 25.32 -16.82
C TYR A 22 -20.38 24.43 -17.43
N GLU A 23 -20.18 23.10 -17.43
CA GLU A 23 -21.18 22.14 -17.92
C GLU A 23 -22.53 22.26 -17.18
N ARG A 24 -22.51 22.70 -15.92
CA ARG A 24 -23.71 22.85 -15.07
C ARG A 24 -23.99 24.30 -14.67
N MET A 25 -23.56 25.27 -15.47
CA MET A 25 -23.56 26.69 -15.12
C MET A 25 -24.93 27.21 -14.66
N GLY A 26 -26.02 26.80 -15.31
CA GLY A 26 -27.37 27.23 -14.93
C GLY A 26 -27.73 26.88 -13.47
N MET A 27 -27.45 25.66 -13.04
CA MET A 27 -27.71 25.21 -11.67
C MET A 27 -26.73 25.82 -10.67
N VAL A 28 -25.45 25.95 -11.04
CA VAL A 28 -24.44 26.63 -10.23
C VAL A 28 -24.88 28.07 -9.95
N VAL A 29 -25.41 28.79 -10.94
CA VAL A 29 -25.90 30.16 -10.75
C VAL A 29 -27.14 30.19 -9.84
N ILE A 30 -28.14 29.34 -10.06
CA ILE A 30 -29.39 29.32 -9.25
C ILE A 30 -29.08 29.05 -7.77
N THR A 31 -28.30 28.01 -7.50
CA THR A 31 -27.89 27.62 -6.14
C THR A 31 -27.14 28.73 -5.43
N SER A 32 -26.30 29.43 -6.17
CA SER A 32 -25.51 30.52 -5.66
C SER A 32 -26.31 31.77 -5.33
N ILE A 33 -27.30 32.10 -6.16
CA ILE A 33 -28.21 33.22 -5.90
C ILE A 33 -28.99 32.96 -4.61
N ALA A 34 -29.50 31.74 -4.44
CA ALA A 34 -30.17 31.35 -3.20
C ALA A 34 -29.24 31.48 -1.99
N TRP A 35 -28.00 31.01 -2.10
CA TRP A 35 -27.01 31.11 -1.02
C TRP A 35 -26.66 32.57 -0.68
N TYR A 36 -26.51 33.41 -1.71
CA TYR A 36 -26.26 34.84 -1.54
C TYR A 36 -27.38 35.51 -0.75
N PHE A 37 -28.65 35.31 -1.15
CA PHE A 37 -29.78 35.94 -0.44
C PHE A 37 -29.95 35.40 0.97
N ALA A 38 -29.72 34.11 1.21
CA ALA A 38 -29.73 33.54 2.57
C ALA A 38 -28.64 34.18 3.44
N THR A 39 -27.43 34.35 2.90
CA THR A 39 -26.30 34.97 3.59
C THR A 39 -26.56 36.46 3.84
N LEU A 40 -27.08 37.19 2.86
CA LEU A 40 -27.43 38.60 2.97
C LEU A 40 -28.53 38.84 4.03
N ALA A 41 -29.59 38.04 4.01
CA ALA A 41 -30.65 38.12 5.01
C ALA A 41 -30.10 37.88 6.43
N SER A 42 -29.23 36.87 6.56
CA SER A 42 -28.58 36.54 7.83
C SER A 42 -27.65 37.65 8.32
N ALA A 43 -26.82 38.22 7.44
CA ALA A 43 -25.92 39.32 7.76
C ALA A 43 -26.67 40.60 8.12
N THR A 44 -27.75 40.91 7.40
CA THR A 44 -28.62 42.05 7.70
C THR A 44 -29.25 41.90 9.08
N ALA A 45 -29.79 40.72 9.40
CA ALA A 45 -30.35 40.44 10.71
C ALA A 45 -29.30 40.51 11.83
N ALA A 46 -28.10 39.97 11.60
CA ALA A 46 -26.99 40.02 12.57
C ALA A 46 -26.48 41.45 12.80
N GLY A 47 -26.50 42.31 11.77
CA GLY A 47 -26.17 43.73 11.88
C GLY A 47 -27.17 44.53 12.70
N VAL A 48 -28.43 44.06 12.81
CA VAL A 48 -29.45 44.63 13.70
C VAL A 48 -29.26 44.13 15.13
N THR A 49 -28.98 42.84 15.32
CA THR A 49 -28.74 42.25 16.64
C THR A 49 -27.86 41.01 16.57
N MET A 50 -26.86 40.92 17.46
CA MET A 50 -26.00 39.73 17.57
C MET A 50 -26.77 38.44 17.88
N TRP A 51 -27.95 38.56 18.48
CA TRP A 51 -28.86 37.43 18.73
C TRP A 51 -29.45 36.82 17.46
N ALA A 52 -29.29 37.46 16.30
CA ALA A 52 -29.68 36.91 15.01
C ALA A 52 -28.58 36.06 14.35
N LEU A 53 -27.38 35.92 14.93
CA LEU A 53 -26.35 35.01 14.40
C LEU A 53 -26.81 33.55 14.25
N PRO A 54 -27.63 32.97 15.15
CA PRO A 54 -28.22 31.64 14.94
C PRO A 54 -29.09 31.55 13.69
N LEU A 55 -29.69 32.65 13.22
CA LEU A 55 -30.44 32.68 11.97
C LEU A 55 -29.53 32.36 10.77
N ALA A 56 -28.27 32.79 10.81
CA ALA A 56 -27.28 32.43 9.80
C ALA A 56 -27.05 30.92 9.73
N VAL A 57 -27.03 30.24 10.88
CA VAL A 57 -26.89 28.78 10.94
C VAL A 57 -28.09 28.10 10.29
N VAL A 58 -29.30 28.54 10.63
CA VAL A 58 -30.55 27.91 10.15
C VAL A 58 -30.80 28.18 8.65
N LEU A 59 -30.46 29.36 8.15
CA LEU A 59 -30.68 29.73 6.75
C LEU A 59 -29.54 29.28 5.83
N VAL A 60 -28.29 29.46 6.25
CA VAL A 60 -27.12 29.27 5.38
C VAL A 60 -26.61 27.83 5.42
N ALA A 61 -26.51 27.20 6.59
CA ALA A 61 -25.85 25.89 6.68
C ALA A 61 -26.61 24.77 5.94
N PRO A 62 -27.94 24.62 6.06
CA PRO A 62 -28.70 23.65 5.26
C PRO A 62 -28.60 23.90 3.76
N LEU A 63 -28.58 25.17 3.34
CA LEU A 63 -28.43 25.53 1.95
C LEU A 63 -27.02 25.20 1.43
N SER A 64 -25.97 25.52 2.19
CA SER A 64 -24.60 25.12 1.86
C SER A 64 -24.46 23.61 1.69
N VAL A 65 -25.11 22.82 2.55
CA VAL A 65 -25.13 21.36 2.43
C VAL A 65 -25.92 20.89 1.21
N ALA A 66 -27.04 21.52 0.87
CA ALA A 66 -27.78 21.20 -0.35
C ALA A 66 -26.94 21.44 -1.61
N ILE A 67 -26.17 22.52 -1.63
CA ILE A 67 -25.22 22.84 -2.71
C ILE A 67 -24.07 21.84 -2.73
N THR A 68 -23.59 21.43 -1.55
CA THR A 68 -22.57 20.38 -1.45
C THR A 68 -23.08 19.03 -1.99
N TYR A 69 -24.29 18.63 -1.63
CA TYR A 69 -24.94 17.43 -2.15
C TYR A 69 -25.09 17.47 -3.66
N PHE A 70 -25.54 18.60 -4.20
CA PHE A 70 -25.60 18.82 -5.64
C PHE A 70 -24.22 18.72 -6.31
N GLY A 71 -23.20 19.37 -5.73
CA GLY A 71 -21.87 19.33 -6.31
C GLY A 71 -21.25 17.92 -6.28
N ASN A 72 -21.58 17.07 -5.29
CA ASN A 72 -21.16 15.67 -5.30
C ASN A 72 -21.80 14.90 -6.47
N LEU A 73 -23.10 15.09 -6.73
CA LEU A 73 -23.78 14.50 -7.90
C LEU A 73 -23.12 14.96 -9.23
N ALA A 74 -22.75 16.23 -9.31
CA ALA A 74 -22.06 16.78 -10.47
C ALA A 74 -20.67 16.14 -10.68
N VAL A 75 -19.94 15.87 -9.59
CA VAL A 75 -18.64 15.17 -9.62
C VAL A 75 -18.79 13.71 -10.08
N HIS A 76 -19.86 13.02 -9.65
CA HIS A 76 -20.14 11.63 -9.99
C HIS A 76 -20.86 11.44 -11.35
N ARG A 77 -21.05 12.53 -12.11
CA ARG A 77 -21.76 12.53 -13.41
C ARG A 77 -23.20 12.01 -13.33
N GLU A 78 -23.88 12.20 -12.21
CA GLU A 78 -25.30 11.89 -12.09
C GLU A 78 -26.16 13.07 -12.60
N ASP A 79 -27.32 12.78 -13.18
CA ASP A 79 -28.29 13.81 -13.55
C ASP A 79 -28.80 14.50 -12.29
N ALA A 80 -28.62 15.82 -12.21
CA ALA A 80 -28.94 16.59 -11.02
C ALA A 80 -29.79 17.80 -11.39
N GLY A 81 -31.03 17.82 -10.90
CA GLY A 81 -31.98 18.91 -11.05
C GLY A 81 -32.34 19.57 -9.71
N LEU A 82 -33.39 20.40 -9.74
CA LEU A 82 -33.90 21.10 -8.55
C LEU A 82 -34.44 20.13 -7.48
N ARG A 83 -34.92 18.95 -7.88
CA ARG A 83 -35.44 17.94 -6.95
C ARG A 83 -34.34 17.39 -6.05
N GLU A 84 -33.17 17.16 -6.61
CA GLU A 84 -32.00 16.61 -5.91
C GLU A 84 -31.44 17.64 -4.93
N LEU A 85 -31.48 18.92 -5.28
CA LEU A 85 -31.15 20.01 -4.37
C LEU A 85 -32.10 20.05 -3.16
N TRP A 86 -33.41 19.97 -3.40
CA TRP A 86 -34.40 19.91 -2.32
C TRP A 86 -34.24 18.65 -1.45
N ARG A 87 -33.92 17.52 -2.08
CA ARG A 87 -33.61 16.27 -1.37
C ARG A 87 -32.38 16.42 -0.48
N GLY A 88 -31.30 17.02 -0.97
CA GLY A 88 -30.11 17.32 -0.17
C GLY A 88 -30.41 18.24 1.01
N TYR A 89 -31.16 19.31 0.76
CA TYR A 89 -31.60 20.26 1.78
C TYR A 89 -32.36 19.57 2.92
N THR A 90 -33.38 18.78 2.59
CA THR A 90 -34.23 18.10 3.58
C THR A 90 -33.51 16.95 4.27
N LYS A 91 -32.77 16.11 3.53
CA LYS A 91 -32.06 14.94 4.05
C LYS A 91 -31.05 15.30 5.15
N PHE A 92 -30.28 16.37 4.93
CA PHE A 92 -29.18 16.72 5.81
C PHE A 92 -29.48 17.90 6.74
N TRP A 93 -30.68 18.47 6.71
CA TRP A 93 -31.05 19.71 7.39
C TRP A 93 -30.55 19.78 8.84
N VAL A 94 -30.90 18.79 9.67
CA VAL A 94 -30.52 18.75 11.10
C VAL A 94 -29.00 18.71 11.26
N ARG A 95 -28.33 17.87 10.47
CA ARG A 95 -26.88 17.70 10.54
C ARG A 95 -26.15 18.96 10.08
N ALA A 96 -26.70 19.65 9.09
CA ALA A 96 -26.22 20.94 8.60
C ALA A 96 -26.33 22.03 9.67
N VAL A 97 -27.48 22.12 10.35
CA VAL A 97 -27.68 23.07 11.46
C VAL A 97 -26.69 22.80 12.60
N VAL A 98 -26.51 21.53 12.99
CA VAL A 98 -25.55 21.17 14.05
C VAL A 98 -24.13 21.53 13.63
N LEU A 99 -23.69 21.16 12.42
CA LEU A 99 -22.35 21.47 11.94
C LEU A 99 -22.12 22.98 11.80
N GLY A 100 -23.14 23.72 11.35
CA GLY A 100 -23.13 25.17 11.27
C GLY A 100 -23.09 25.85 12.63
N ALA A 101 -23.77 25.32 13.65
CA ALA A 101 -23.70 25.82 15.01
C ALA A 101 -22.31 25.63 15.62
N VAL A 102 -21.68 24.46 15.38
CA VAL A 102 -20.29 24.22 15.79
C VAL A 102 -19.34 25.19 15.08
N ASN A 103 -19.51 25.41 13.77
CA ASN A 103 -18.72 26.39 13.03
C ASN A 103 -18.86 27.80 13.61
N LEU A 104 -20.10 28.24 13.87
CA LEU A 104 -20.36 29.55 14.47
C LEU A 104 -19.71 29.68 15.85
N ALA A 105 -19.81 28.66 16.69
CA ALA A 105 -19.17 28.67 18.01
C ALA A 105 -17.64 28.79 17.90
N VAL A 106 -17.01 28.03 16.99
CA VAL A 106 -15.56 28.12 16.74
C VAL A 106 -15.17 29.52 16.28
N VAL A 107 -15.91 30.10 15.33
CA VAL A 107 -15.65 31.46 14.84
C VAL A 107 -15.79 32.50 15.96
N ILE A 108 -16.82 32.38 16.81
CA ILE A 108 -17.02 33.30 17.95
C ILE A 108 -15.85 33.20 18.95
N ILE A 109 -15.45 31.98 19.31
CA ILE A 109 -14.32 31.75 20.22
C ILE A 109 -13.05 32.37 19.64
N LEU A 110 -12.70 32.06 18.39
CA LEU A 110 -11.52 32.61 17.73
C LEU A 110 -11.56 34.14 17.65
N TRP A 111 -12.73 34.72 17.37
CA TRP A 111 -12.90 36.17 17.35
C TRP A 111 -12.69 36.81 18.72
N ILE A 112 -13.24 36.21 19.79
CA ILE A 112 -13.02 36.66 21.18
C ILE A 112 -11.54 36.59 21.53
N ASP A 113 -10.88 35.47 21.24
CA ASP A 113 -9.49 35.23 21.60
C ASP A 113 -8.54 36.19 20.85
N ILE A 114 -8.73 36.36 19.54
CA ILE A 114 -7.98 37.33 18.74
C ILE A 114 -8.18 38.74 19.30
N ARG A 115 -9.44 39.13 19.56
CA ARG A 115 -9.74 40.47 20.08
C ARG A 115 -9.07 40.71 21.44
N ALA A 116 -9.19 39.75 22.37
CA ALA A 116 -8.60 39.83 23.70
C ALA A 116 -7.08 40.01 23.62
N ILE A 117 -6.42 39.22 22.76
CA ILE A 117 -4.97 39.27 22.57
C ILE A 117 -4.52 40.57 21.90
N MET A 118 -5.24 41.05 20.90
CA MET A 118 -4.91 42.32 20.23
C MET A 118 -5.04 43.51 21.19
N THR A 119 -5.88 43.41 22.21
CA THR A 119 -6.02 44.41 23.27
C THR A 119 -5.09 44.19 24.48
N ALA A 120 -4.30 43.12 24.50
CA ALA A 120 -3.46 42.78 25.64
C ALA A 120 -2.29 43.75 25.81
N GLN A 121 -2.08 44.22 27.04
CA GLN A 121 -0.98 45.14 27.39
C GLN A 121 0.39 44.48 27.20
N ALA A 122 0.51 43.21 27.60
CA ALA A 122 1.76 42.47 27.50
C ALA A 122 2.14 42.11 26.05
N THR A 123 3.34 42.48 25.63
CA THR A 123 3.83 42.27 24.26
C THR A 123 3.91 40.78 23.88
N TRP A 124 4.27 39.90 24.82
CA TRP A 124 4.33 38.45 24.56
C TRP A 124 2.94 37.84 24.27
N MET A 125 1.88 38.38 24.87
CA MET A 125 0.51 37.94 24.56
C MET A 125 0.14 38.33 23.13
N ARG A 126 0.49 39.55 22.70
CA ARG A 126 0.31 40.00 21.31
C ARG A 126 1.09 39.14 20.31
N MET A 127 2.24 38.60 20.69
CA MET A 127 2.99 37.64 19.86
C MET A 127 2.24 36.30 19.66
N LEU A 128 1.34 35.92 20.59
CA LEU A 128 0.48 34.74 20.42
C LEU A 128 -0.64 34.94 19.38
N ALA A 129 -0.89 36.18 18.91
CA ALA A 129 -1.88 36.43 17.85
C ALA A 129 -1.61 35.59 16.58
N GLY A 130 -0.33 35.30 16.29
CA GLY A 130 0.05 34.42 15.19
C GLY A 130 -0.57 33.03 15.30
N VAL A 131 -0.60 32.43 16.49
CA VAL A 131 -1.19 31.09 16.73
C VAL A 131 -2.68 31.09 16.40
N TRP A 132 -3.40 32.14 16.78
CA TRP A 132 -4.85 32.24 16.54
C TRP A 132 -5.19 32.51 15.09
N ILE A 133 -4.31 33.20 14.35
CA ILE A 133 -4.42 33.31 12.89
C ILE A 133 -4.28 31.92 12.25
N TYR A 134 -3.29 31.12 12.65
CA TYR A 134 -3.17 29.74 12.15
C TYR A 134 -4.36 28.85 12.52
N LEU A 135 -4.89 28.97 13.74
CA LEU A 135 -6.10 28.25 14.16
C LEU A 135 -7.33 28.66 13.35
N SER A 136 -7.42 29.94 12.97
CA SER A 136 -8.50 30.45 12.11
C SER A 136 -8.39 29.90 10.69
N LEU A 137 -7.18 29.85 10.12
CA LEU A 137 -6.94 29.21 8.84
C LEU A 137 -7.28 27.71 8.89
N PHE A 138 -6.85 27.02 9.94
CA PHE A 138 -7.16 25.61 10.14
C PHE A 138 -8.66 25.37 10.30
N ALA A 139 -9.38 26.20 11.07
CA ALA A 139 -10.82 26.11 11.21
C ALA A 139 -11.55 26.33 9.86
N GLY A 140 -11.10 27.29 9.05
CA GLY A 140 -11.61 27.49 7.70
C GLY A 140 -11.47 26.23 6.84
N LEU A 141 -10.26 25.65 6.81
CA LEU A 141 -9.97 24.41 6.07
C LEU A 141 -10.73 23.20 6.63
N LEU A 142 -10.94 23.16 7.94
CA LEU A 142 -11.71 22.12 8.61
C LEU A 142 -13.15 22.09 8.10
N PHE A 143 -13.85 23.23 8.13
CA PHE A 143 -15.24 23.28 7.68
C PHE A 143 -15.36 23.20 6.17
N MET A 144 -14.34 23.62 5.41
CA MET A 144 -14.24 23.38 3.97
C MET A 144 -14.35 21.89 3.63
N TYR A 145 -13.72 21.00 4.42
CA TYR A 145 -13.82 19.55 4.22
C TYR A 145 -14.99 18.90 4.97
N ALA A 146 -15.36 19.38 6.16
CA ALA A 146 -16.36 18.71 7.00
C ALA A 146 -17.73 18.63 6.32
N TYR A 147 -18.17 19.68 5.62
CA TYR A 147 -19.45 19.66 4.89
C TYR A 147 -19.46 18.62 3.75
N PRO A 148 -18.50 18.63 2.79
CA PRO A 148 -18.40 17.59 1.77
C PRO A 148 -18.28 16.17 2.32
N VAL A 149 -17.47 15.97 3.36
CA VAL A 149 -17.30 14.65 4.00
C VAL A 149 -18.60 14.15 4.61
N MET A 150 -19.33 15.03 5.30
CA MET A 150 -20.62 14.69 5.92
C MET A 150 -21.62 14.20 4.87
N VAL A 151 -21.65 14.88 3.73
CA VAL A 151 -22.59 14.61 2.64
C VAL A 151 -22.19 13.37 1.84
N GLU A 152 -20.93 13.30 1.41
CA GLU A 152 -20.41 12.21 0.58
C GLU A 152 -20.53 10.85 1.27
N GLN A 153 -20.24 10.80 2.57
CA GLN A 153 -20.24 9.56 3.33
C GLN A 153 -21.50 9.39 4.19
N ASP A 154 -22.53 10.20 3.94
CA ASP A 154 -23.81 10.24 4.67
C ASP A 154 -23.66 10.05 6.18
N THR A 155 -22.82 10.88 6.80
CA THR A 155 -22.36 10.68 8.18
C THR A 155 -22.83 11.77 9.15
N THR A 156 -22.56 11.56 10.44
CA THR A 156 -22.84 12.53 11.49
C THR A 156 -21.83 13.69 11.47
N PRO A 157 -22.17 14.89 11.96
CA PRO A 157 -21.26 16.03 12.05
C PRO A 157 -19.93 15.70 12.74
N TRP A 158 -19.94 14.97 13.86
CA TRP A 158 -18.70 14.63 14.57
C TRP A 158 -17.76 13.73 13.78
N LYS A 159 -18.31 12.71 13.13
CA LYS A 159 -17.53 11.82 12.26
C LYS A 159 -16.98 12.56 11.05
N ALA A 160 -17.74 13.52 10.51
CA ALA A 160 -17.29 14.38 9.42
C ALA A 160 -16.12 15.29 9.84
N ILE A 161 -16.23 15.97 10.98
CA ILE A 161 -15.17 16.80 11.55
C ILE A 161 -13.91 15.96 11.79
N ARG A 162 -14.03 14.81 12.46
CA ARG A 162 -12.88 13.94 12.73
C ARG A 162 -12.19 13.49 11.44
N ARG A 163 -12.96 13.13 10.41
CA ARG A 163 -12.42 12.73 9.10
C ARG A 163 -11.75 13.92 8.40
N ALA A 164 -12.36 15.09 8.42
CA ALA A 164 -11.78 16.31 7.85
C ALA A 164 -10.43 16.65 8.50
N VAL A 165 -10.32 16.56 9.84
CA VAL A 165 -9.03 16.73 10.54
C VAL A 165 -7.97 15.77 10.01
N ILE A 166 -8.31 14.48 9.87
CA ILE A 166 -7.38 13.46 9.37
C ILE A 166 -6.93 13.79 7.94
N LEU A 167 -7.87 14.14 7.05
CA LEU A 167 -7.55 14.49 5.67
C LEU A 167 -6.57 15.68 5.57
N ILE A 168 -6.76 16.69 6.41
CA ILE A 168 -5.90 17.89 6.48
C ILE A 168 -4.50 17.50 6.95
N LEU A 169 -4.39 16.76 8.06
CA LEU A 169 -3.11 16.41 8.67
C LEU A 169 -2.30 15.42 7.80
N ASP A 170 -2.98 14.53 7.09
CA ASP A 170 -2.33 13.56 6.20
C ASP A 170 -1.86 14.22 4.89
N ASN A 171 -2.50 15.33 4.47
CA ASN A 171 -2.22 16.01 3.21
C ASN A 171 -2.07 17.54 3.38
N PRO A 172 -1.10 18.02 4.19
CA PRO A 172 -1.00 19.43 4.55
C PRO A 172 -0.65 20.31 3.35
N ALA A 173 0.27 19.88 2.48
CA ALA A 173 0.67 20.65 1.29
C ALA A 173 -0.48 20.80 0.29
N TYR A 174 -1.22 19.71 0.01
CA TYR A 174 -2.39 19.74 -0.85
C TYR A 174 -3.47 20.65 -0.26
N THR A 175 -3.77 20.50 1.03
CA THR A 175 -4.79 21.27 1.73
C THR A 175 -4.46 22.77 1.73
N LEU A 176 -3.21 23.14 2.04
CA LEU A 176 -2.77 24.53 1.99
C LEU A 176 -2.86 25.11 0.57
N THR A 177 -2.53 24.30 -0.44
CA THR A 177 -2.66 24.71 -1.86
C THR A 177 -4.12 24.98 -2.20
N ILE A 178 -5.04 24.09 -1.80
CA ILE A 178 -6.48 24.30 -2.00
C ILE A 178 -6.96 25.56 -1.28
N GLY A 179 -6.59 25.75 -0.02
CA GLY A 179 -6.95 26.95 0.74
C GLY A 179 -6.44 28.25 0.11
N PHE A 180 -5.21 28.24 -0.42
CA PHE A 180 -4.66 29.38 -1.14
C PHE A 180 -5.41 29.66 -2.44
N LEU A 181 -5.74 28.60 -3.22
CA LEU A 181 -6.54 28.74 -4.43
C LEU A 181 -7.94 29.28 -4.11
N GLU A 182 -8.56 28.87 -3.00
CA GLU A 182 -9.85 29.42 -2.57
C GLU A 182 -9.77 30.90 -2.21
N ALA A 183 -8.70 31.30 -1.51
CA ALA A 183 -8.47 32.70 -1.19
C ALA A 183 -8.28 33.53 -2.47
N ILE A 184 -7.54 33.02 -3.45
CA ILE A 184 -7.42 33.65 -4.76
C ILE A 184 -8.78 33.75 -5.45
N LEU A 185 -9.56 32.68 -5.47
CA LEU A 185 -10.88 32.68 -6.08
C LEU A 185 -11.84 33.65 -5.38
N LEU A 186 -11.74 33.77 -4.06
CA LEU A 186 -12.52 34.75 -3.29
C LEU A 186 -12.15 36.16 -3.71
N VAL A 187 -10.86 36.48 -3.75
CA VAL A 187 -10.38 37.79 -4.16
C VAL A 187 -10.75 38.06 -5.63
N ALA A 188 -10.50 37.13 -6.54
CA ALA A 188 -10.83 37.28 -7.96
C ALA A 188 -12.33 37.36 -8.23
N GLY A 189 -13.16 36.66 -7.44
CA GLY A 189 -14.61 36.65 -7.58
C GLY A 189 -15.32 37.83 -6.91
N VAL A 190 -14.72 38.42 -5.86
CA VAL A 190 -15.33 39.51 -5.08
C VAL A 190 -14.71 40.86 -5.40
N LEU A 191 -13.39 40.95 -5.61
CA LEU A 191 -12.67 42.21 -5.77
C LEU A 191 -13.07 42.99 -7.04
N PRO A 192 -13.15 42.38 -8.25
CA PRO A 192 -13.61 43.10 -9.45
C PRO A 192 -15.05 43.55 -9.29
N THR A 193 -15.85 42.72 -8.63
CA THR A 193 -17.25 42.95 -8.34
C THR A 193 -17.46 44.12 -7.38
N VAL A 194 -16.62 44.27 -6.35
CA VAL A 194 -16.66 45.41 -5.42
C VAL A 194 -16.07 46.68 -6.04
N LEU A 195 -14.95 46.60 -6.76
CA LEU A 195 -14.21 47.76 -7.27
C LEU A 195 -14.76 48.34 -8.57
N LEU A 196 -15.21 47.51 -9.53
CA LEU A 196 -15.67 47.98 -10.84
C LEU A 196 -17.11 48.50 -10.82
N LEU A 197 -17.84 48.21 -9.75
CA LEU A 197 -19.29 48.38 -9.67
C LEU A 197 -19.71 49.26 -8.47
N SER A 198 -18.79 49.96 -7.82
CA SER A 198 -19.15 50.94 -6.80
C SER A 198 -19.71 52.20 -7.46
N GLY A 199 -21.03 52.44 -7.38
CA GLY A 199 -21.61 53.76 -7.69
C GLY A 199 -22.95 53.82 -8.43
N SER A 200 -23.55 52.71 -8.88
CA SER A 200 -24.89 52.74 -9.50
C SER A 200 -25.76 51.53 -9.10
N LYS A 201 -27.10 51.65 -9.20
CA LYS A 201 -28.03 50.54 -8.89
C LYS A 201 -27.81 49.32 -9.80
N ALA A 202 -27.46 49.53 -11.07
CA ALA A 202 -27.11 48.48 -12.01
C ALA A 202 -25.85 47.71 -11.56
N ALA A 203 -24.92 48.44 -10.96
CA ALA A 203 -23.69 47.91 -10.45
C ALA A 203 -23.92 47.03 -9.20
N GLY A 204 -24.93 47.35 -8.38
CA GLY A 204 -25.41 46.47 -7.30
C GLY A 204 -26.00 45.13 -7.78
N TYR A 205 -26.74 45.09 -8.90
CA TYR A 205 -27.26 43.83 -9.44
C TYR A 205 -26.16 42.93 -10.02
N LEU A 206 -25.18 43.53 -10.71
CA LEU A 206 -24.00 42.81 -11.20
C LEU A 206 -23.12 42.31 -10.04
N GLN A 207 -23.14 43.01 -8.90
CA GLN A 207 -22.48 42.54 -7.68
C GLN A 207 -23.03 41.21 -7.16
N ILE A 208 -24.36 41.11 -7.14
CA ILE A 208 -25.08 39.90 -6.73
C ILE A 208 -24.70 38.71 -7.62
N ILE A 209 -24.65 38.93 -8.93
CA ILE A 209 -24.34 37.88 -9.91
C ILE A 209 -22.89 37.37 -9.74
N GLY A 210 -21.92 38.27 -9.53
CA GLY A 210 -20.52 37.89 -9.33
C GLY A 210 -20.27 37.09 -8.04
N VAL A 211 -20.81 37.57 -6.90
CA VAL A 211 -20.69 36.88 -5.61
C VAL A 211 -21.43 35.54 -5.63
N ALA A 212 -22.60 35.50 -6.28
CA ALA A 212 -23.31 34.26 -6.51
C ALA A 212 -22.42 33.30 -7.33
N ALA A 213 -22.02 33.65 -8.55
CA ALA A 213 -21.22 32.77 -9.40
C ALA A 213 -19.97 32.21 -8.68
N TYR A 214 -19.31 33.03 -7.86
CA TYR A 214 -18.23 32.60 -6.97
C TYR A 214 -18.67 31.52 -5.97
N ALA A 215 -19.76 31.70 -5.24
CA ALA A 215 -20.21 30.78 -4.19
C ALA A 215 -20.49 29.36 -4.72
N GLY A 216 -21.15 29.24 -5.87
CA GLY A 216 -21.45 27.95 -6.48
C GLY A 216 -20.22 27.28 -7.09
N PHE A 217 -19.36 28.06 -7.76
CA PHE A 217 -18.09 27.54 -8.26
C PHE A 217 -17.22 27.02 -7.11
N ASN A 218 -17.11 27.81 -6.03
CA ASN A 218 -16.38 27.43 -4.82
C ASN A 218 -16.95 26.11 -4.24
N ALA A 219 -18.27 25.97 -4.16
CA ALA A 219 -18.87 24.73 -3.68
C ALA A 219 -18.50 23.50 -4.52
N VAL A 220 -18.54 23.58 -5.86
CA VAL A 220 -18.11 22.48 -6.74
C VAL A 220 -16.63 22.16 -6.54
N PHE A 221 -15.79 23.18 -6.45
CA PHE A 221 -14.35 23.04 -6.22
C PHE A 221 -14.03 22.34 -4.90
N ARG A 222 -14.64 22.79 -3.79
CA ARG A 222 -14.51 22.18 -2.45
C ARG A 222 -14.90 20.72 -2.45
N ASN A 223 -16.04 20.40 -3.06
CA ASN A 223 -16.54 19.05 -3.09
C ASN A 223 -15.60 18.14 -3.88
N LEU A 224 -15.12 18.57 -5.05
CA LEU A 224 -14.20 17.77 -5.84
C LEU A 224 -12.86 17.55 -5.11
N ALA A 225 -12.35 18.57 -4.42
CA ALA A 225 -11.15 18.45 -3.59
C ALA A 225 -11.34 17.45 -2.44
N ALA A 226 -12.47 17.54 -1.73
CA ALA A 226 -12.79 16.66 -0.61
C ALA A 226 -13.04 15.21 -1.03
N VAL A 227 -13.86 15.00 -2.08
CA VAL A 227 -14.21 13.66 -2.60
C VAL A 227 -12.97 12.91 -3.06
N ARG A 228 -12.02 13.59 -3.72
CA ARG A 228 -10.76 12.93 -4.14
C ARG A 228 -9.90 12.47 -2.98
N LEU A 229 -9.74 13.33 -1.97
CA LEU A 229 -9.03 12.95 -0.75
C LEU A 229 -9.71 11.78 -0.05
N LEU A 230 -11.05 11.80 0.02
CA LEU A 230 -11.85 10.73 0.62
C LEU A 230 -11.73 9.40 -0.12
N GLN A 231 -11.93 9.38 -1.44
CA GLN A 231 -11.84 8.18 -2.26
C GLN A 231 -10.50 7.46 -2.06
N ARG A 232 -9.42 8.24 -2.01
CA ARG A 232 -8.10 7.70 -1.76
C ARG A 232 -7.92 7.20 -0.34
N TYR A 233 -8.37 7.96 0.65
CA TYR A 233 -8.29 7.58 2.05
C TYR A 233 -9.04 6.28 2.31
N ASP A 234 -10.25 6.14 1.75
CA ASP A 234 -11.06 4.93 1.86
C ASP A 234 -10.42 3.75 1.11
N ALA A 235 -9.82 3.98 -0.07
CA ALA A 235 -9.06 2.96 -0.80
C ALA A 235 -7.82 2.47 -0.02
N ALA A 236 -7.07 3.38 0.59
CA ALA A 236 -5.93 3.03 1.44
C ALA A 236 -6.37 2.19 2.65
N ARG A 237 -7.46 2.60 3.32
CA ARG A 237 -8.03 1.86 4.46
C ARG A 237 -8.63 0.50 4.09
N ALA A 238 -9.15 0.35 2.88
CA ALA A 238 -9.64 -0.93 2.38
C ALA A 238 -8.46 -1.88 2.18
N SER A 239 -7.39 -1.41 1.53
CA SER A 239 -6.15 -2.19 1.36
C SER A 239 -5.51 -2.58 2.68
N ASP A 240 -5.44 -1.66 3.65
CA ASP A 240 -4.88 -1.95 4.97
C ASP A 240 -5.75 -2.96 5.76
N ARG A 241 -7.09 -2.87 5.64
CA ARG A 241 -8.00 -3.84 6.25
C ARG A 241 -7.89 -5.22 5.62
N GLU A 242 -7.77 -5.32 4.30
CA GLU A 242 -7.52 -6.58 3.62
C GLU A 242 -6.18 -7.19 4.03
N ARG A 243 -5.12 -6.37 4.16
CA ARG A 243 -3.82 -6.82 4.67
C ARG A 243 -3.93 -7.35 6.10
N LEU A 244 -4.58 -6.59 6.98
CA LEU A 244 -4.75 -6.98 8.39
C LEU A 244 -5.62 -8.24 8.51
N GLN A 245 -6.66 -8.36 7.70
CA GLN A 245 -7.53 -9.54 7.70
C GLN A 245 -6.78 -10.77 7.19
N ARG A 246 -5.97 -10.66 6.13
CA ARG A 246 -5.07 -11.75 5.71
C ARG A 246 -4.05 -12.10 6.79
N GLN A 247 -3.49 -11.11 7.49
CA GLN A 247 -2.59 -11.35 8.62
C GLN A 247 -3.29 -12.08 9.77
N LEU A 248 -4.51 -11.67 10.12
CA LEU A 248 -5.31 -12.31 11.17
C LEU A 248 -5.78 -13.72 10.76
N GLU A 249 -6.08 -13.94 9.48
CA GLU A 249 -6.37 -15.27 8.93
C GLU A 249 -5.14 -16.17 9.00
N VAL A 250 -3.95 -15.65 8.64
CA VAL A 250 -2.68 -16.35 8.83
C VAL A 250 -2.42 -16.64 10.31
N GLU A 251 -2.57 -15.66 11.20
CA GLU A 251 -2.32 -15.78 12.64
C GLU A 251 -3.27 -16.78 13.31
N LYS A 252 -4.56 -16.76 12.97
CA LYS A 252 -5.54 -17.77 13.41
C LYS A 252 -5.25 -19.16 12.87
N MET A 253 -4.71 -19.24 11.66
CA MET A 253 -4.28 -20.50 11.06
C MET A 253 -3.04 -21.03 11.80
N THR A 254 -2.09 -20.15 12.16
CA THR A 254 -0.90 -20.47 12.95
C THR A 254 -1.20 -20.86 14.41
N GLU A 255 -2.18 -20.23 15.07
CA GLU A 255 -2.61 -20.59 16.44
C GLU A 255 -3.27 -21.98 16.54
N SER A 256 -3.72 -22.56 15.42
CA SER A 256 -4.44 -23.84 15.38
C SER A 256 -3.59 -25.07 15.09
N ILE A 257 -2.27 -24.88 14.85
CA ILE A 257 -1.35 -25.97 14.50
C ILE A 257 -0.60 -26.42 15.77
N PRO A 258 -0.70 -27.69 16.20
CA PRO A 258 0.10 -28.20 17.30
C PRO A 258 1.59 -28.12 16.92
N SER A 259 2.40 -27.57 17.82
CA SER A 259 3.87 -27.63 17.75
C SER A 259 4.34 -29.07 17.51
N THR A 260 4.77 -29.38 16.30
CA THR A 260 5.49 -30.62 15.99
C THR A 260 6.95 -30.28 15.74
N THR A 261 7.80 -30.82 16.63
CA THR A 261 9.26 -30.98 16.58
C THR A 261 9.96 -30.28 15.40
N GLY A 262 10.83 -29.30 15.68
CA GLY A 262 11.72 -28.63 14.72
C GLY A 262 12.69 -29.55 13.98
N LYS A 263 12.14 -30.48 13.20
CA LYS A 263 12.77 -31.57 12.48
C LYS A 263 12.30 -31.49 11.04
N VAL A 264 13.24 -31.48 10.12
CA VAL A 264 13.00 -31.58 8.67
C VAL A 264 13.75 -32.78 8.12
N GLU A 265 13.09 -33.60 7.32
CA GLU A 265 13.74 -34.66 6.54
C GLU A 265 13.99 -34.17 5.11
N ILE A 266 15.24 -34.29 4.65
CA ILE A 266 15.66 -33.97 3.30
C ILE A 266 16.02 -35.29 2.62
N ARG A 267 15.33 -35.65 1.54
CA ARG A 267 15.66 -36.80 0.71
C ARG A 267 16.11 -36.35 -0.67
N TRP A 268 17.35 -36.65 -1.04
CA TRP A 268 17.89 -36.36 -2.36
C TRP A 268 17.44 -37.40 -3.38
N LEU A 269 16.82 -36.96 -4.47
CA LEU A 269 16.35 -37.80 -5.56
C LEU A 269 17.30 -37.79 -6.77
N GLY A 270 18.44 -37.11 -6.65
CA GLY A 270 19.39 -36.90 -7.73
C GLY A 270 19.34 -35.48 -8.28
N HIS A 271 20.40 -35.09 -8.98
CA HIS A 271 20.53 -33.76 -9.62
C HIS A 271 20.25 -32.60 -8.63
N ALA A 272 19.36 -31.68 -8.97
CA ALA A 272 18.86 -30.62 -8.09
C ALA A 272 17.51 -30.96 -7.41
N CYS A 273 17.08 -32.23 -7.45
CA CYS A 273 15.78 -32.66 -6.95
C CYS A 273 15.83 -33.18 -5.51
N PHE A 274 15.12 -32.51 -4.61
CA PHE A 274 15.03 -32.87 -3.19
C PHE A 274 13.58 -32.93 -2.76
N LEU A 275 13.22 -33.99 -2.05
CA LEU A 275 11.96 -34.08 -1.30
C LEU A 275 12.23 -33.65 0.14
N ILE A 276 11.70 -32.49 0.51
CA ILE A 276 11.80 -31.90 1.85
C ILE A 276 10.48 -32.16 2.56
N THR A 277 10.51 -32.83 3.70
CA THR A 277 9.34 -33.09 4.54
C THR A 277 9.46 -32.26 5.82
N ALA A 278 8.59 -31.27 5.97
CA ALA A 278 8.51 -30.40 7.13
C ALA A 278 7.96 -31.14 8.37
N GLY A 279 8.14 -30.56 9.55
CA GLY A 279 7.73 -31.16 10.83
C GLY A 279 6.22 -31.37 10.97
N ASP A 280 5.41 -30.61 10.22
CA ASP A 280 3.96 -30.77 10.11
C ASP A 280 3.53 -31.84 9.08
N GLY A 281 4.50 -32.45 8.38
CA GLY A 281 4.27 -33.46 7.35
C GLY A 281 4.16 -32.90 5.93
N THR A 282 4.23 -31.58 5.73
CA THR A 282 4.17 -30.94 4.40
C THR A 282 5.37 -31.36 3.55
N ARG A 283 5.12 -31.82 2.32
CA ARG A 283 6.15 -32.29 1.38
C ARG A 283 6.37 -31.29 0.25
N ILE A 284 7.61 -30.81 0.17
CA ILE A 284 8.07 -29.88 -0.86
C ILE A 284 9.06 -30.60 -1.75
N LEU A 285 8.78 -30.66 -3.04
CA LEU A 285 9.68 -31.23 -4.04
C LEU A 285 10.33 -30.12 -4.86
N THR A 286 11.66 -30.10 -4.92
CA THR A 286 12.41 -29.12 -5.72
C THR A 286 12.76 -29.69 -7.08
N ASP A 287 12.70 -28.88 -8.13
CA ASP A 287 13.26 -29.14 -9.48
C ASP A 287 13.14 -30.58 -9.99
N PRO A 288 11.92 -31.13 -10.17
CA PRO A 288 11.75 -32.46 -10.74
C PRO A 288 12.26 -32.51 -12.19
N PHE A 289 12.81 -33.66 -12.60
CA PHE A 289 13.44 -33.83 -13.92
C PHE A 289 12.87 -35.01 -14.71
N ASP A 290 13.23 -35.12 -15.98
CA ASP A 290 12.86 -36.23 -16.87
C ASP A 290 13.93 -37.36 -16.92
N ASP A 291 13.66 -38.41 -17.68
CA ASP A 291 14.47 -39.62 -17.78
C ASP A 291 15.80 -39.42 -18.54
N THR A 292 16.01 -38.24 -19.12
CA THR A 292 17.22 -37.88 -19.84
C THR A 292 18.38 -37.51 -18.91
N VAL A 293 18.10 -37.17 -17.64
CA VAL A 293 19.13 -36.80 -16.65
C VAL A 293 19.92 -38.03 -16.17
N GLY A 294 19.26 -39.17 -16.00
CA GLY A 294 19.88 -40.48 -15.71
C GLY A 294 19.52 -41.13 -14.37
N TYR A 295 19.01 -40.34 -13.42
CA TYR A 295 18.43 -40.82 -12.16
C TYR A 295 17.03 -41.42 -12.37
N ASP A 296 16.49 -42.06 -11.33
CA ASP A 296 15.10 -42.52 -11.34
C ASP A 296 14.14 -41.33 -11.37
N LEU A 297 13.06 -41.45 -12.14
CA LEU A 297 12.06 -40.37 -12.24
C LEU A 297 11.47 -40.07 -10.86
N PRO A 298 11.36 -38.80 -10.46
CA PRO A 298 10.89 -38.38 -9.14
C PRO A 298 9.35 -38.52 -9.02
N THR A 299 8.86 -39.75 -9.12
CA THR A 299 7.44 -40.15 -9.05
C THR A 299 6.96 -40.25 -7.61
N VAL A 300 7.20 -39.20 -6.83
CA VAL A 300 6.91 -39.15 -5.39
C VAL A 300 5.72 -38.23 -5.13
N PRO A 301 4.91 -38.49 -4.09
CA PRO A 301 3.84 -37.58 -3.73
C PRO A 301 4.39 -36.33 -3.07
N ALA A 302 3.94 -35.16 -3.52
CA ALA A 302 4.30 -33.85 -2.98
C ALA A 302 3.08 -32.95 -2.87
N ASP A 303 3.12 -32.02 -1.91
CA ASP A 303 2.06 -31.05 -1.67
C ASP A 303 2.42 -29.70 -2.34
N ILE A 304 3.72 -29.42 -2.46
CA ILE A 304 4.27 -28.24 -3.12
C ILE A 304 5.41 -28.66 -4.05
N VAL A 305 5.50 -28.06 -5.23
CA VAL A 305 6.63 -28.21 -6.15
C VAL A 305 7.25 -26.86 -6.45
N THR A 306 8.55 -26.71 -6.23
CA THR A 306 9.30 -25.52 -6.65
C THR A 306 10.06 -25.79 -7.94
N VAL A 307 9.98 -24.89 -8.91
CA VAL A 307 10.72 -24.96 -10.18
C VAL A 307 11.57 -23.71 -10.32
N SER A 308 12.88 -23.85 -10.14
CA SER A 308 13.84 -22.73 -10.14
C SER A 308 13.87 -22.01 -11.50
N HIS A 309 13.78 -22.77 -12.59
CA HIS A 309 13.74 -22.30 -13.97
C HIS A 309 13.26 -23.41 -14.94
N ALA A 310 12.93 -23.03 -16.17
CA ALA A 310 12.25 -23.90 -17.13
C ALA A 310 13.18 -24.71 -18.05
N HIS A 311 14.28 -25.24 -17.54
CA HIS A 311 15.11 -26.21 -18.28
C HIS A 311 14.61 -27.64 -18.08
N PHE A 312 14.91 -28.53 -19.04
CA PHE A 312 14.39 -29.90 -19.10
C PHE A 312 14.76 -30.74 -17.87
N ASP A 313 15.92 -30.47 -17.29
CA ASP A 313 16.47 -31.15 -16.11
C ASP A 313 15.97 -30.55 -14.77
N HIS A 314 14.98 -29.64 -14.79
CA HIS A 314 14.46 -28.96 -13.58
C HIS A 314 12.94 -28.75 -13.53
N ASN A 315 12.17 -29.08 -14.59
CA ASN A 315 10.77 -28.63 -14.70
C ASN A 315 9.71 -29.74 -14.95
N ASN A 316 10.04 -31.01 -14.75
CA ASN A 316 9.15 -32.14 -15.03
C ASN A 316 8.08 -32.35 -13.94
N VAL A 317 7.25 -31.33 -13.68
CA VAL A 317 6.17 -31.37 -12.69
C VAL A 317 5.15 -32.47 -12.98
N ALA A 318 4.98 -32.86 -14.25
CA ALA A 318 4.02 -33.87 -14.68
C ALA A 318 4.33 -35.29 -14.13
N ALA A 319 5.58 -35.59 -13.77
CA ALA A 319 5.96 -36.87 -13.17
C ALA A 319 5.62 -36.97 -11.67
N VAL A 320 5.32 -35.84 -11.02
CA VAL A 320 5.09 -35.76 -9.58
C VAL A 320 3.70 -36.30 -9.24
N GLN A 321 3.61 -37.14 -8.21
CA GLN A 321 2.33 -37.69 -7.76
C GLN A 321 1.57 -36.68 -6.88
N GLY A 322 0.24 -36.74 -6.91
CA GLY A 322 -0.64 -35.86 -6.15
C GLY A 322 -1.12 -34.65 -6.95
N CYS A 323 -1.58 -33.61 -6.25
CA CYS A 323 -2.01 -32.35 -6.84
C CYS A 323 -1.24 -31.19 -6.21
N PRO A 324 0.09 -31.11 -6.43
CA PRO A 324 0.93 -30.13 -5.77
C PRO A 324 0.61 -28.70 -6.23
N GLU A 325 0.77 -27.73 -5.34
CA GLU A 325 0.87 -26.34 -5.77
C GLU A 325 2.25 -26.06 -6.38
N VAL A 326 2.27 -25.49 -7.58
CA VAL A 326 3.50 -25.16 -8.28
C VAL A 326 3.95 -23.73 -7.96
N VAL A 327 5.21 -23.59 -7.57
CA VAL A 327 5.89 -22.31 -7.34
C VAL A 327 7.07 -22.19 -8.29
N ASN A 328 6.91 -21.39 -9.33
CA ASN A 328 7.86 -21.28 -10.45
C ASN A 328 8.24 -19.82 -10.78
N ALA A 329 8.05 -18.91 -9.84
CA ALA A 329 8.34 -17.49 -10.00
C ALA A 329 8.83 -16.87 -8.67
N PRO A 330 9.55 -15.74 -8.72
CA PRO A 330 9.92 -14.99 -7.52
C PRO A 330 8.70 -14.47 -6.76
N GLY A 331 8.88 -14.23 -5.46
CA GLY A 331 7.84 -13.73 -4.55
C GLY A 331 7.60 -14.65 -3.35
N ASP A 332 6.75 -14.20 -2.44
CA ASP A 332 6.41 -14.93 -1.23
C ASP A 332 5.10 -15.71 -1.40
N LYS A 333 5.13 -16.99 -1.04
CA LYS A 333 3.95 -17.84 -0.89
C LYS A 333 3.96 -18.55 0.46
N SER A 334 2.79 -18.83 1.01
CA SER A 334 2.64 -19.51 2.30
C SER A 334 1.62 -20.63 2.21
N PHE A 335 1.97 -21.78 2.79
CA PHE A 335 1.25 -23.05 2.73
C PHE A 335 1.21 -23.65 4.15
N GLY A 336 0.21 -23.31 4.95
CA GLY A 336 0.17 -23.73 6.35
C GLY A 336 1.42 -23.29 7.11
N GLY A 337 2.16 -24.25 7.70
CA GLY A 337 3.41 -24.02 8.44
C GLY A 337 4.67 -23.83 7.57
N VAL A 338 4.52 -23.80 6.24
CA VAL A 338 5.66 -23.62 5.31
C VAL A 338 5.51 -22.31 4.55
N ARG A 339 6.54 -21.46 4.58
CA ARG A 339 6.66 -20.27 3.74
C ARG A 339 7.77 -20.47 2.71
N ILE A 340 7.49 -20.14 1.45
CA ILE A 340 8.45 -20.21 0.36
C ILE A 340 8.65 -18.81 -0.21
N ARG A 341 9.88 -18.32 -0.17
CA ARG A 341 10.32 -17.06 -0.78
C ARG A 341 11.18 -17.34 -2.00
N GLY A 342 10.69 -16.97 -3.18
CA GLY A 342 11.47 -16.98 -4.42
C GLY A 342 12.25 -15.69 -4.60
N VAL A 343 13.58 -15.77 -4.68
CA VAL A 343 14.48 -14.64 -4.95
C VAL A 343 15.06 -14.79 -6.35
N GLN A 344 14.79 -13.81 -7.21
CA GLN A 344 15.29 -13.81 -8.58
C GLN A 344 16.83 -13.70 -8.62
N THR A 345 17.47 -14.65 -9.30
CA THR A 345 18.88 -14.67 -9.66
C THR A 345 19.05 -15.02 -11.14
N CYS A 346 20.28 -15.32 -11.57
CA CYS A 346 20.60 -15.66 -12.95
C CYS A 346 21.42 -16.96 -13.02
N HIS A 347 21.24 -17.69 -14.12
CA HIS A 347 21.97 -18.93 -14.45
C HIS A 347 23.39 -18.65 -15.00
N ASP A 348 23.76 -17.38 -15.12
CA ASP A 348 25.08 -16.98 -15.62
C ASP A 348 25.57 -15.67 -14.98
N THR A 349 26.83 -15.34 -15.22
CA THR A 349 27.47 -14.10 -14.78
C THR A 349 27.17 -12.90 -15.70
N LYS A 350 26.29 -13.06 -16.70
CA LYS A 350 25.91 -12.05 -17.70
C LYS A 350 24.44 -11.62 -17.53
N GLY A 351 23.89 -11.77 -16.33
CA GLY A 351 22.54 -11.30 -16.01
C GLY A 351 21.42 -12.15 -16.62
N GLY A 352 21.72 -13.41 -16.97
CA GLY A 352 20.79 -14.35 -17.60
C GLY A 352 20.81 -14.30 -19.13
N ALA A 353 21.75 -13.58 -19.74
CA ALA A 353 21.81 -13.43 -21.19
C ALA A 353 22.27 -14.69 -21.93
N LEU A 354 22.98 -15.61 -21.26
CA LEU A 354 23.50 -16.84 -21.86
C LEU A 354 22.63 -18.06 -21.54
N ARG A 355 22.10 -18.12 -20.32
CA ARG A 355 21.40 -19.31 -19.80
C ARG A 355 20.07 -19.00 -19.13
N GLY A 356 19.63 -17.75 -19.16
CA GLY A 356 18.35 -17.34 -18.62
C GLY A 356 18.35 -17.03 -17.12
N ARG A 357 17.13 -16.89 -16.61
CA ARG A 357 16.84 -16.54 -15.23
C ARG A 357 16.81 -17.78 -14.35
N ASN A 358 17.22 -17.64 -13.10
CA ASN A 358 17.14 -18.67 -12.06
C ASN A 358 16.40 -18.10 -10.85
N THR A 359 15.65 -18.92 -10.12
CA THR A 359 15.00 -18.51 -8.87
C THR A 359 15.57 -19.32 -7.73
N VAL A 360 16.16 -18.65 -6.75
CA VAL A 360 16.53 -19.26 -5.47
C VAL A 360 15.27 -19.36 -4.62
N PHE A 361 14.98 -20.52 -4.06
CA PHE A 361 13.86 -20.71 -3.15
C PHE A 361 14.32 -20.87 -1.72
N VAL A 362 13.85 -19.99 -0.85
CA VAL A 362 14.04 -20.07 0.60
C VAL A 362 12.76 -20.66 1.20
N ILE A 363 12.88 -21.89 1.69
CA ILE A 363 11.81 -22.68 2.31
C ILE A 363 11.97 -22.52 3.83
N GLU A 364 11.13 -21.70 4.40
CA GLU A 364 11.02 -21.43 5.83
C GLU A 364 9.97 -22.38 6.41
N THR A 365 10.44 -23.33 7.22
CA THR A 365 9.59 -24.06 8.18
C THR A 365 9.66 -23.34 9.52
N ASP A 366 8.84 -23.73 10.51
CA ASP A 366 8.78 -23.06 11.81
C ASP A 366 10.16 -22.89 12.49
N ASP A 367 11.04 -23.89 12.39
CA ASP A 367 12.33 -23.90 13.11
C ASP A 367 13.59 -23.95 12.21
N ILE A 368 13.44 -24.29 10.92
CA ILE A 368 14.57 -24.50 10.00
C ILE A 368 14.33 -23.75 8.69
N THR A 369 15.33 -23.00 8.23
CA THR A 369 15.33 -22.31 6.93
C THR A 369 16.25 -23.01 5.92
N ILE A 370 15.67 -23.49 4.83
CA ILE A 370 16.39 -24.21 3.77
C ILE A 370 16.44 -23.32 2.52
N CYS A 371 17.62 -23.13 1.95
CA CYS A 371 17.81 -22.38 0.71
C CYS A 371 18.18 -23.35 -0.42
N HIS A 372 17.29 -23.52 -1.41
CA HIS A 372 17.59 -24.20 -2.66
C HIS A 372 18.06 -23.18 -3.69
N ALA A 373 19.33 -23.26 -4.08
CA ALA A 373 19.95 -22.26 -4.94
C ALA A 373 19.55 -22.36 -6.43
N GLY A 374 18.78 -23.38 -6.83
CA GLY A 374 18.57 -23.70 -8.23
C GLY A 374 19.90 -23.87 -8.97
N ASP A 375 19.94 -23.37 -10.19
CA ASP A 375 21.16 -23.27 -10.98
C ASP A 375 21.78 -21.89 -10.87
N LEU A 376 22.17 -21.53 -9.65
CA LEU A 376 22.86 -20.27 -9.41
C LEU A 376 24.17 -20.24 -10.24
N GLY A 377 24.28 -19.24 -11.12
CA GLY A 377 25.44 -19.08 -12.02
C GLY A 377 26.41 -17.97 -11.62
N HIS A 378 26.19 -17.31 -10.48
CA HIS A 378 27.05 -16.24 -9.99
C HIS A 378 27.01 -16.16 -8.46
N VAL A 379 28.05 -15.59 -7.85
CA VAL A 379 28.03 -15.30 -6.42
C VAL A 379 26.92 -14.26 -6.15
N PRO A 380 26.05 -14.46 -5.15
CA PRO A 380 24.99 -13.51 -4.83
C PRO A 380 25.55 -12.10 -4.55
N SER A 381 24.86 -11.04 -4.96
CA SER A 381 25.19 -9.69 -4.50
C SER A 381 24.81 -9.53 -3.02
N ASP A 382 25.26 -8.46 -2.35
CA ASP A 382 24.88 -8.22 -0.95
C ASP A 382 23.38 -7.99 -0.82
N GLU A 383 22.75 -7.42 -1.84
CA GLU A 383 21.30 -7.23 -1.90
C GLU A 383 20.58 -8.58 -2.06
N THR A 384 21.05 -9.44 -2.97
CA THR A 384 20.49 -10.78 -3.14
C THR A 384 20.65 -11.60 -1.86
N ALA A 385 21.81 -11.55 -1.21
CA ALA A 385 22.05 -12.24 0.07
C ALA A 385 21.13 -11.72 1.18
N ARG A 386 20.90 -10.40 1.26
CA ARG A 386 19.92 -9.81 2.20
C ARG A 386 18.49 -10.26 1.91
N ASN A 387 18.10 -10.37 0.63
CA ASN A 387 16.77 -10.83 0.23
C ASN A 387 16.56 -12.33 0.47
N ILE A 388 17.62 -13.14 0.36
CA ILE A 388 17.63 -14.55 0.78
C ILE A 388 17.44 -14.63 2.29
N GLY A 389 18.20 -13.83 3.05
CA GLY A 389 18.11 -13.76 4.51
C GLY A 389 18.86 -14.90 5.20
N ARG A 390 18.35 -15.32 6.36
CA ARG A 390 18.95 -16.39 7.18
C ARG A 390 18.82 -17.74 6.45
N VAL A 391 19.89 -18.54 6.46
CA VAL A 391 19.90 -19.89 5.90
C VAL A 391 20.49 -20.84 6.93
N ASP A 392 19.77 -21.91 7.29
CA ASP A 392 20.32 -22.98 8.12
C ASP A 392 20.96 -24.06 7.26
N VAL A 393 20.28 -24.43 6.17
CA VAL A 393 20.71 -25.46 5.23
C VAL A 393 20.74 -24.87 3.82
N LEU A 394 21.89 -24.92 3.16
CA LEU A 394 22.06 -24.46 1.79
C LEU A 394 22.23 -25.64 0.84
N LEU A 395 21.35 -25.78 -0.14
CA LEU A 395 21.48 -26.71 -1.27
C LEU A 395 22.06 -25.92 -2.44
N ILE A 396 23.29 -26.22 -2.87
CA ILE A 396 24.03 -25.37 -3.82
C ILE A 396 24.67 -26.16 -4.97
N PRO A 397 24.55 -25.72 -6.23
CA PRO A 397 25.19 -26.38 -7.36
C PRO A 397 26.72 -26.17 -7.32
N VAL A 398 27.49 -27.20 -7.67
CA VAL A 398 28.96 -27.16 -7.64
C VAL A 398 29.65 -27.76 -8.87
N GLY A 399 28.88 -28.02 -9.94
CA GLY A 399 29.35 -28.69 -11.15
C GLY A 399 30.16 -27.82 -12.12
N GLY A 400 30.20 -26.51 -11.94
CA GLY A 400 31.13 -25.57 -12.60
C GLY A 400 30.91 -25.24 -14.08
N THR A 401 30.34 -26.14 -14.89
CA THR A 401 30.19 -25.91 -16.33
C THR A 401 29.00 -25.01 -16.66
N TYR A 402 27.83 -25.34 -16.11
CA TYR A 402 26.59 -24.60 -16.34
C TYR A 402 26.25 -23.65 -15.19
N THR A 403 26.73 -23.95 -13.99
CA THR A 403 26.43 -23.27 -12.72
C THR A 403 27.71 -22.74 -12.07
N LEU A 404 27.67 -22.40 -10.78
CA LEU A 404 28.86 -22.06 -10.00
C LEU A 404 29.93 -23.16 -10.04
N ASP A 405 31.18 -22.73 -10.19
CA ASP A 405 32.35 -23.58 -9.93
C ASP A 405 32.61 -23.72 -8.43
N ALA A 406 33.55 -24.60 -8.07
CA ALA A 406 33.89 -24.85 -6.66
C ALA A 406 34.25 -23.58 -5.89
N LYS A 407 34.97 -22.63 -6.51
CA LYS A 407 35.41 -21.39 -5.86
C LYS A 407 34.24 -20.43 -5.64
N GLY A 408 33.42 -20.20 -6.67
CA GLY A 408 32.24 -19.37 -6.57
C GLY A 408 31.19 -19.94 -5.62
N ALA A 409 31.02 -21.26 -5.58
CA ALA A 409 30.17 -21.94 -4.60
C ALA A 409 30.68 -21.72 -3.17
N GLN A 410 31.99 -21.84 -2.91
CA GLN A 410 32.56 -21.53 -1.59
C GLN A 410 32.37 -20.06 -1.20
N GLU A 411 32.47 -19.13 -2.15
CA GLU A 411 32.21 -17.71 -1.89
C GLU A 411 30.73 -17.46 -1.56
N ALA A 412 29.80 -18.10 -2.28
CA ALA A 412 28.38 -18.04 -1.99
C ALA A 412 28.06 -18.63 -0.60
N VAL A 413 28.69 -19.74 -0.22
CA VAL A 413 28.58 -20.32 1.14
C VAL A 413 29.03 -19.32 2.20
N ARG A 414 30.19 -18.67 2.03
CA ARG A 414 30.66 -17.65 2.98
C ARG A 414 29.71 -16.46 3.08
N LYS A 415 29.04 -16.12 1.99
CA LYS A 415 28.15 -14.95 1.92
C LYS A 415 26.77 -15.21 2.52
N LEU A 416 26.26 -16.43 2.38
CA LEU A 416 24.96 -16.85 2.92
C LEU A 416 25.07 -17.41 4.35
N ASP A 417 26.29 -17.69 4.82
CA ASP A 417 26.62 -18.14 6.17
C ASP A 417 25.73 -19.29 6.72
N PRO A 418 25.56 -20.40 5.98
CA PRO A 418 24.73 -21.51 6.43
C PRO A 418 25.42 -22.35 7.50
N ARG A 419 24.64 -23.13 8.25
CA ARG A 419 25.17 -24.12 9.21
C ARG A 419 25.49 -25.45 8.54
N ILE A 420 24.67 -25.82 7.56
CA ILE A 420 24.83 -27.04 6.77
C ILE A 420 24.85 -26.64 5.30
N VAL A 421 25.77 -27.21 4.53
CA VAL A 421 25.78 -27.08 3.07
C VAL A 421 25.73 -28.46 2.42
N ILE A 422 24.79 -28.64 1.49
CA ILE A 422 24.63 -29.85 0.71
C ILE A 422 24.94 -29.49 -0.75
N PRO A 423 26.08 -29.96 -1.31
CA PRO A 423 26.36 -29.76 -2.71
C PRO A 423 25.34 -30.54 -3.56
N MET A 424 24.98 -30.01 -4.71
CA MET A 424 24.12 -30.63 -5.72
C MET A 424 24.64 -30.32 -7.13
N HIS A 425 23.98 -30.84 -8.17
CA HIS A 425 24.29 -30.52 -9.58
C HIS A 425 25.79 -30.68 -9.92
N TYR A 426 26.33 -31.86 -9.64
CA TYR A 426 27.72 -32.25 -9.89
C TYR A 426 27.77 -33.66 -10.48
N ARG A 427 28.93 -34.05 -11.01
CA ARG A 427 29.12 -35.36 -11.65
C ARG A 427 28.94 -36.51 -10.66
N THR A 428 28.06 -37.44 -11.00
CA THR A 428 27.85 -38.73 -10.30
C THR A 428 27.91 -39.88 -11.30
N PRO A 429 27.98 -41.14 -10.84
CA PRO A 429 27.91 -42.31 -11.74
C PRO A 429 26.61 -42.41 -12.55
N ASP A 430 25.49 -41.93 -12.00
CA ASP A 430 24.16 -42.04 -12.63
C ASP A 430 23.82 -40.86 -13.55
N LEU A 431 24.55 -39.74 -13.45
CA LEU A 431 24.28 -38.54 -14.23
C LEU A 431 24.82 -38.66 -15.67
N LYS A 432 23.94 -38.43 -16.66
CA LYS A 432 24.31 -38.44 -18.09
C LYS A 432 25.01 -37.17 -18.57
N LEU A 433 24.88 -36.05 -17.84
CA LEU A 433 25.59 -34.80 -18.09
C LEU A 433 27.06 -34.90 -17.62
N THR A 434 27.92 -35.46 -18.47
CA THR A 434 29.31 -35.78 -18.12
C THR A 434 30.26 -34.57 -18.11
N GLU A 435 29.79 -33.37 -18.45
CA GLU A 435 30.63 -32.16 -18.50
C GLU A 435 30.82 -31.51 -17.11
N LEU A 436 30.14 -31.98 -16.07
CA LEU A 436 30.24 -31.41 -14.72
C LEU A 436 31.49 -31.87 -13.99
N ASP A 437 31.98 -31.05 -13.06
CA ASP A 437 32.98 -31.42 -12.07
C ASP A 437 32.38 -32.31 -10.97
N THR A 438 33.23 -33.03 -10.23
CA THR A 438 32.83 -33.73 -9.00
C THR A 438 32.75 -32.78 -7.80
N ALA A 439 32.02 -33.16 -6.76
CA ALA A 439 31.93 -32.36 -5.53
C ALA A 439 33.28 -32.18 -4.82
N GLU A 440 34.29 -33.01 -5.07
CA GLU A 440 35.57 -33.02 -4.33
C GLU A 440 36.31 -31.67 -4.39
N ARG A 441 36.24 -30.98 -5.52
CA ARG A 441 36.86 -29.64 -5.66
C ARG A 441 36.22 -28.61 -4.72
N PHE A 442 34.90 -28.66 -4.57
CA PHE A 442 34.16 -27.81 -3.65
C PHE A 442 34.47 -28.17 -2.20
N LEU A 443 34.56 -29.46 -1.87
CA LEU A 443 34.81 -29.95 -0.51
C LEU A 443 36.22 -29.65 -0.01
N ALA A 444 37.22 -29.56 -0.90
CA ALA A 444 38.61 -29.28 -0.53
C ALA A 444 38.81 -27.96 0.25
N GLY A 445 37.88 -27.02 0.15
CA GLY A 445 37.91 -25.75 0.90
C GLY A 445 37.12 -25.75 2.20
N LEU A 446 36.56 -26.89 2.62
CA LEU A 446 35.72 -27.03 3.80
C LEU A 446 36.37 -27.94 4.84
N SER A 447 36.29 -27.55 6.11
CA SER A 447 36.97 -28.24 7.21
C SER A 447 36.20 -29.45 7.75
N ARG A 448 34.88 -29.50 7.57
CA ARG A 448 34.00 -30.57 8.06
C ARG A 448 33.14 -31.11 6.95
N VAL A 449 33.35 -32.38 6.62
CA VAL A 449 32.61 -33.09 5.59
C VAL A 449 32.03 -34.37 6.18
N GLU A 450 30.72 -34.51 6.08
CA GLU A 450 29.95 -35.72 6.39
C GLU A 450 29.44 -36.33 5.07
N ARG A 451 29.40 -37.66 5.00
CA ARG A 451 28.82 -38.37 3.86
C ARG A 451 27.74 -39.31 4.35
N THR A 452 26.53 -39.19 3.82
CA THR A 452 25.43 -40.06 4.23
C THR A 452 25.49 -41.40 3.47
N PRO A 453 25.12 -42.53 4.10
CA PRO A 453 25.11 -43.84 3.44
C PRO A 453 23.97 -44.01 2.42
N GLY A 454 23.04 -43.06 2.36
CA GLY A 454 21.87 -43.10 1.49
C GLY A 454 21.24 -41.73 1.27
N PRO A 455 20.08 -41.66 0.61
CA PRO A 455 19.51 -40.42 0.11
C PRO A 455 18.81 -39.55 1.14
N SER A 456 18.64 -40.00 2.38
CA SER A 456 17.96 -39.21 3.42
C SER A 456 18.95 -38.57 4.40
N TYR A 457 18.65 -37.35 4.80
CA TYR A 457 19.34 -36.61 5.85
C TYR A 457 18.30 -35.87 6.70
N THR A 458 18.38 -35.99 8.02
CA THR A 458 17.46 -35.33 8.95
C THR A 458 18.16 -34.16 9.62
N VAL A 459 17.52 -33.00 9.61
CA VAL A 459 17.96 -31.81 10.32
C VAL A 459 17.04 -31.56 11.49
N GLN A 460 17.60 -31.34 12.68
CA GLN A 460 16.85 -30.86 13.84
C GLN A 460 17.40 -29.51 14.29
N ALA A 461 16.52 -28.55 14.55
CA ALA A 461 16.89 -27.18 14.91
C ALA A 461 17.75 -27.15 16.18
N SER A 462 17.43 -27.99 17.17
CA SER A 462 18.19 -28.13 18.42
C SER A 462 19.59 -28.73 18.24
N SER A 463 19.87 -29.37 17.10
CA SER A 463 21.14 -30.06 16.83
C SER A 463 21.89 -29.49 15.62
N LEU A 464 21.58 -28.27 15.18
CA LEU A 464 22.34 -27.62 14.10
C LEU A 464 23.82 -27.50 14.51
N PRO A 465 24.77 -27.87 13.62
CA PRO A 465 26.18 -27.88 13.95
C PRO A 465 26.66 -26.46 14.25
N ARG A 466 27.60 -26.30 15.19
CA ARG A 466 28.16 -24.99 15.56
C ARG A 466 29.05 -24.38 14.48
N GLU A 467 29.70 -25.25 13.72
CA GLU A 467 30.58 -24.91 12.61
C GLU A 467 29.92 -25.37 11.31
N LEU A 468 30.18 -24.64 10.23
CA LEU A 468 29.74 -25.04 8.88
C LEU A 468 30.14 -26.49 8.61
N THR A 469 29.16 -27.31 8.27
CA THR A 469 29.36 -28.73 7.93
C THR A 469 28.83 -29.01 6.53
N ALA A 470 29.69 -29.56 5.67
CA ALA A 470 29.27 -30.04 4.35
C ALA A 470 28.70 -31.45 4.48
N VAL A 471 27.51 -31.69 3.93
CA VAL A 471 26.87 -33.01 3.93
C VAL A 471 26.73 -33.47 2.48
N VAL A 472 27.52 -34.46 2.08
CA VAL A 472 27.44 -35.07 0.75
C VAL A 472 26.46 -36.23 0.83
N MET A 473 25.31 -36.09 0.18
CA MET A 473 24.26 -37.09 0.23
C MET A 473 24.55 -38.25 -0.72
N GLY A 474 24.29 -39.49 -0.28
CA GLY A 474 24.39 -40.68 -1.13
C GLY A 474 23.15 -40.83 -2.02
N TYR A 475 23.32 -41.31 -3.25
CA TYR A 475 22.19 -41.72 -4.10
C TYR A 475 22.10 -43.26 -4.13
N ARG A 476 20.88 -43.80 -4.15
CA ARG A 476 20.63 -45.22 -4.37
C ARG A 476 19.49 -45.37 -5.35
N LYS A 477 19.77 -45.99 -6.49
CA LYS A 477 18.77 -46.37 -7.49
C LYS A 477 17.80 -47.40 -6.90
N ALA A 478 16.50 -47.21 -7.15
CA ALA A 478 15.43 -48.04 -6.60
C ALA A 478 15.41 -49.46 -7.17
#